data_AF-A0A1H8Z3I5-F1
#
_entry.id   AF-A0A1H8Z3I5-F1
#
_cell.length_a   1.000
_cell.length_b   1.000
_cell.length_c   1.000
_cell.angle_alpha   90.00
_cell.angle_beta   90.00
_cell.angle_gamma   90.00
#
_symmetry.space_group_name_H-M   'P 1'
#
loop_
_entity.id
_entity.type
_entity.pdbx_description
1 polymer ?
#
loop_
_entity_poly.entity_id
_entity_poly.type
_entity_poly.pdbx_seq_one_letter_code
_entity_poly.pdbx_strand_id
1 'polypeptide(L)'
;MEENNIYTLENENETGEVRIADDVVAVIAGLAATEIDGVASIYGNITNEIVSKLTKKSLSKGVKAIVSDNEVEINIILNVKFGFNIKEVTAKVQDKIKTSIENMTGLGVKAVNIRIANIVADANA
;
A
#
# COMPACT_ATOMS: atom_id res chain seq x y z
N MET A 1 7.81 -20.89 0.66
CA MET A 1 8.32 -19.71 1.39
C MET A 1 8.37 -18.61 0.34
N GLU A 2 7.57 -17.53 0.47
CA GLU A 2 7.75 -16.36 -0.41
C GLU A 2 9.13 -15.78 -0.07
N GLU A 3 10.03 -15.73 -1.05
CA GLU A 3 11.30 -15.02 -0.92
C GLU A 3 10.98 -13.54 -0.73
N ASN A 4 11.40 -12.98 0.41
CA ASN A 4 11.29 -11.54 0.63
C ASN A 4 12.35 -10.89 -0.24
N ASN A 5 11.93 -10.18 -1.28
CA ASN A 5 12.89 -9.53 -2.16
C ASN A 5 13.33 -8.21 -1.50
N ILE A 6 14.63 -7.96 -1.53
CA ILE A 6 15.27 -6.80 -0.89
C ILE A 6 15.97 -6.01 -1.98
N TYR A 7 15.61 -4.74 -2.09
CA TYR A 7 16.09 -3.84 -3.13
C TYR A 7 17.08 -2.87 -2.55
N THR A 8 18.16 -2.65 -3.28
CA THR A 8 19.20 -1.71 -2.91
C THR A 8 18.91 -0.38 -3.59
N LEU A 9 18.86 0.69 -2.81
CA LEU A 9 18.80 2.05 -3.36
C LEU A 9 20.19 2.48 -3.78
N GLU A 10 20.35 2.81 -5.05
CA GLU A 10 21.57 3.44 -5.55
C GLU A 10 21.64 4.88 -5.01
N ASN A 11 22.66 5.17 -4.21
CA ASN A 11 22.92 6.51 -3.68
C ASN A 11 24.25 6.99 -4.24
N GLU A 12 24.30 8.27 -4.65
CA GLU A 12 25.54 8.88 -5.19
C GLU A 12 26.62 9.10 -4.11
N ASN A 13 26.29 8.94 -2.82
CA ASN A 13 27.21 9.14 -1.70
C ASN A 13 27.79 7.81 -1.21
N GLU A 14 29.12 7.74 -1.12
CA GLU A 14 29.92 6.55 -0.76
C GLU A 14 29.79 6.09 0.72
N THR A 15 28.80 6.59 1.47
CA THR A 15 28.69 6.37 2.93
C THR A 15 27.96 5.07 3.31
N GLY A 16 27.53 4.25 2.34
CA GLY A 16 26.96 2.92 2.60
C GLY A 16 25.87 2.47 1.63
N GLU A 17 25.23 1.34 1.94
CA GLU A 17 24.16 0.72 1.15
C GLU A 17 22.83 0.80 1.94
N VAL A 18 21.76 1.29 1.29
CA VAL A 18 20.40 1.26 1.85
C VAL A 18 19.59 0.18 1.15
N ARG A 19 18.98 -0.71 1.93
CA ARG A 19 18.19 -1.83 1.42
C ARG A 19 16.76 -1.80 1.95
N ILE A 20 15.79 -1.84 1.05
CA ILE A 20 14.36 -1.80 1.36
C ILE A 20 13.74 -3.15 0.98
N ALA A 21 13.08 -3.79 1.93
CA ALA A 21 12.32 -5.01 1.67
C ALA A 21 10.96 -4.67 1.04
N ASP A 22 10.45 -5.55 0.17
CA ASP A 22 9.11 -5.42 -0.42
C ASP A 22 8.01 -5.15 0.61
N ASP A 23 8.08 -5.82 1.76
CA ASP A 23 7.10 -5.66 2.83
C ASP A 23 7.03 -4.21 3.35
N VAL A 24 8.14 -3.47 3.33
CA VAL A 24 8.17 -2.07 3.73
C VAL A 24 7.40 -1.22 2.72
N VAL A 25 7.56 -1.49 1.42
CA VAL A 25 6.81 -0.80 0.36
C VAL A 25 5.31 -1.12 0.47
N ALA A 26 4.96 -2.36 0.79
CA ALA A 26 3.58 -2.75 1.06
C ALA A 26 2.98 -2.01 2.28
N VAL A 27 3.78 -1.75 3.35
CA VAL A 27 3.34 -0.95 4.50
C VAL A 27 3.03 0.48 4.08
N ILE A 28 3.90 1.10 3.30
CA ILE A 28 3.71 2.47 2.80
C ILE A 28 2.42 2.55 1.98
N ALA A 29 2.23 1.63 1.03
CA ALA A 29 1.02 1.57 0.21
C ALA A 29 -0.25 1.37 1.06
N GLY A 30 -0.19 0.49 2.07
CA GLY A 30 -1.31 0.25 2.96
C GLY A 30 -1.71 1.49 3.77
N LEU A 31 -0.73 2.15 4.39
CA LEU A 31 -0.94 3.40 5.12
C LEU A 31 -1.52 4.49 4.23
N ALA A 32 -0.91 4.69 3.06
CA ALA A 32 -1.34 5.67 2.08
C ALA A 32 -2.80 5.45 1.65
N ALA A 33 -3.22 4.19 1.45
CA ALA A 33 -4.59 3.87 1.08
C ALA A 33 -5.59 4.17 2.22
N THR A 34 -5.24 3.87 3.47
CA THR A 34 -6.13 4.06 4.62
C THR A 34 -6.29 5.52 5.04
N GLU A 35 -5.44 6.44 4.54
CA GLU A 35 -5.61 7.88 4.69
C GLU A 35 -6.69 8.49 3.77
N ILE A 36 -7.18 7.75 2.77
CA ILE A 36 -8.17 8.28 1.82
C ILE A 36 -9.60 8.15 2.37
N ASP A 37 -10.30 9.28 2.42
CA ASP A 37 -11.72 9.31 2.72
C ASP A 37 -12.52 8.42 1.76
N GLY A 38 -13.35 7.55 2.34
CA GLY A 38 -14.11 6.54 1.60
C GLY A 38 -13.47 5.16 1.63
N VAL A 39 -12.21 5.01 2.02
CA VAL A 39 -11.64 3.70 2.36
C VAL A 39 -12.08 3.33 3.77
N ALA A 40 -12.72 2.16 3.92
CA ALA A 40 -13.16 1.65 5.21
C ALA A 40 -12.04 0.85 5.90
N SER A 41 -11.42 -0.05 5.14
CA SER A 41 -10.28 -0.87 5.57
C SER A 41 -9.62 -1.56 4.38
N ILE A 42 -8.43 -2.09 4.58
CA ILE A 42 -7.80 -3.04 3.66
C ILE A 42 -8.19 -4.46 4.09
N TYR A 43 -8.24 -5.38 3.13
CA TYR A 43 -8.54 -6.80 3.38
C TYR A 43 -7.68 -7.36 4.52
N GLY A 44 -8.34 -8.08 5.44
CA GLY A 44 -7.78 -8.42 6.75
C GLY A 44 -8.15 -7.46 7.88
N ASN A 45 -9.09 -6.52 7.65
CA ASN A 45 -9.54 -5.49 8.60
C ASN A 45 -8.43 -4.56 9.06
N ILE A 46 -7.53 -4.22 8.15
CA ILE A 46 -6.43 -3.32 8.43
C ILE A 46 -6.92 -1.88 8.27
N THR A 47 -6.90 -1.13 9.36
CA THR A 47 -7.25 0.29 9.42
C THR A 47 -6.04 1.10 9.88
N ASN A 48 -6.07 2.42 9.69
CA ASN A 48 -5.02 3.34 10.16
C ASN A 48 -4.63 3.08 11.63
N GLU A 49 -5.61 2.79 12.50
CA GLU A 49 -5.37 2.58 13.94
C GLU A 49 -4.61 1.29 14.25
N ILE A 50 -4.75 0.27 13.41
CA ILE A 50 -4.21 -1.07 13.67
C ILE A 50 -2.84 -1.26 13.00
N VAL A 51 -2.38 -0.30 12.18
CA VAL A 51 -1.10 -0.44 11.46
C VAL A 51 0.10 -0.61 12.37
N SER A 52 0.12 0.06 13.52
CA SER A 52 1.18 -0.08 14.53
C SER A 52 1.31 -1.49 15.12
N LYS A 53 0.30 -2.35 14.98
CA LYS A 53 0.24 -3.72 15.52
C LYS A 53 0.29 -4.79 14.43
N LEU A 54 0.53 -4.41 13.17
CA LEU A 54 0.55 -5.33 12.04
C LEU A 54 1.79 -6.24 12.07
N THR A 55 1.55 -7.53 11.85
CA THR A 55 2.60 -8.51 11.58
C THR A 55 2.75 -8.72 10.07
N LYS A 56 3.97 -9.10 9.61
CA LYS A 56 4.24 -9.43 8.19
C LYS A 56 3.14 -10.25 7.52
N LYS A 57 2.64 -11.28 8.23
CA LYS A 57 1.63 -12.23 7.74
C LYS A 57 0.22 -11.63 7.56
N SER A 58 -0.08 -10.54 8.27
CA SER A 58 -1.36 -9.83 8.12
C SER A 58 -1.31 -8.86 6.96
N LEU A 59 -0.16 -8.22 6.75
CA LEU A 59 0.04 -7.21 5.71
C LEU A 59 -0.03 -7.82 4.31
N SER A 60 0.64 -8.97 4.11
CA SER A 60 0.68 -9.69 2.83
C SER A 60 -0.69 -10.20 2.35
N LYS A 61 -1.72 -10.19 3.20
CA LYS A 61 -3.09 -10.55 2.81
C LYS A 61 -3.83 -9.41 2.12
N GLY A 62 -3.47 -8.17 2.42
CA GLY A 62 -4.20 -6.99 1.96
C GLY A 62 -3.48 -6.19 0.89
N VAL A 63 -2.14 -6.19 0.95
CA VAL A 63 -1.27 -5.46 0.02
C VAL A 63 -0.11 -6.38 -0.37
N LYS A 64 0.15 -6.48 -1.67
CA LYS A 64 1.34 -7.13 -2.23
C LYS A 64 2.09 -6.10 -3.07
N ALA A 65 3.35 -5.88 -2.72
CA ALA A 65 4.29 -5.11 -3.54
C ALA A 65 5.17 -6.08 -4.31
N ILE A 66 5.40 -5.79 -5.58
CA ILE A 66 6.35 -6.50 -6.43
C ILE A 66 7.27 -5.43 -6.99
N VAL A 67 8.50 -5.38 -6.50
CA VAL A 67 9.49 -4.43 -7.03
C VAL A 67 10.31 -5.13 -8.12
N SER A 68 10.65 -4.44 -9.20
CA SER A 68 11.53 -4.94 -10.26
C SER A 68 12.13 -3.73 -10.95
N ASP A 69 13.42 -3.78 -11.26
CA ASP A 69 14.08 -2.75 -12.08
C ASP A 69 13.83 -1.31 -11.61
N ASN A 70 13.89 -1.09 -10.29
CA ASN A 70 13.61 0.20 -9.63
C ASN A 70 12.16 0.72 -9.77
N GLU A 71 11.25 -0.12 -10.28
CA GLU A 71 9.82 0.13 -10.33
C GLU A 71 9.07 -0.77 -9.35
N VAL A 72 7.88 -0.36 -8.93
CA VAL A 72 6.97 -1.17 -8.14
C VAL A 72 5.60 -1.33 -8.79
N GLU A 73 5.08 -2.56 -8.71
CA GLU A 73 3.67 -2.85 -8.90
C GLU A 73 3.01 -3.14 -7.55
N ILE A 74 1.92 -2.43 -7.27
CA ILE A 74 1.12 -2.61 -6.06
C ILE A 74 -0.19 -3.33 -6.41
N ASN A 75 -0.48 -4.39 -5.67
CA ASN A 75 -1.76 -5.08 -5.69
C ASN A 75 -2.41 -4.94 -4.32
N ILE A 76 -3.54 -4.25 -4.24
CA ILE A 76 -4.22 -3.94 -2.96
C ILE A 76 -5.70 -4.33 -3.00
N ILE A 77 -6.19 -4.86 -1.89
CA ILE A 77 -7.60 -5.23 -1.71
C ILE A 77 -8.25 -4.32 -0.67
N LEU A 78 -9.30 -3.60 -1.07
CA LEU A 78 -9.96 -2.58 -0.25
C LEU A 78 -11.42 -2.91 0.06
N ASN A 79 -11.87 -2.46 1.22
CA ASN A 79 -13.27 -2.28 1.55
C ASN A 79 -13.59 -0.78 1.46
N VAL A 80 -14.67 -0.41 0.78
CA VAL A 80 -15.06 0.98 0.55
C VAL A 80 -16.30 1.32 1.37
N LYS A 81 -16.39 2.53 1.91
CA LYS A 81 -17.55 3.01 2.66
C LYS A 81 -18.76 3.18 1.73
N PHE A 82 -19.95 2.80 2.19
CA PHE A 82 -21.20 3.08 1.49
C PHE A 82 -21.39 4.59 1.31
N GLY A 83 -21.96 4.99 0.16
CA GLY A 83 -22.20 6.40 -0.17
C GLY A 83 -21.04 7.10 -0.88
N PHE A 84 -19.86 6.49 -0.96
CA PHE A 84 -18.72 7.02 -1.70
C PHE A 84 -18.69 6.50 -3.15
N ASN A 85 -18.23 7.35 -4.08
CA ASN A 85 -18.02 6.95 -5.47
C ASN A 85 -16.74 6.11 -5.59
N ILE A 86 -16.87 4.85 -5.98
CA ILE A 86 -15.74 3.91 -6.09
C ILE A 86 -14.66 4.42 -7.05
N LYS A 87 -15.03 5.02 -8.20
CA LYS A 87 -14.03 5.53 -9.17
C LYS A 87 -13.22 6.67 -8.58
N GLU A 88 -13.89 7.60 -7.90
CA GLU A 88 -13.21 8.75 -7.30
C GLU A 88 -12.30 8.32 -6.13
N VAL A 89 -12.80 7.45 -5.24
CA VAL A 89 -12.01 6.93 -4.13
C VAL A 89 -10.80 6.15 -4.64
N THR A 90 -10.99 5.25 -5.60
CA THR A 90 -9.88 4.45 -6.14
C THR A 90 -8.84 5.30 -6.86
N ALA A 91 -9.24 6.33 -7.62
CA ALA A 91 -8.29 7.26 -8.24
C ALA A 91 -7.43 7.98 -7.17
N LYS A 92 -8.06 8.50 -6.11
CA LYS A 92 -7.35 9.12 -4.98
C LYS A 92 -6.40 8.16 -4.29
N VAL A 93 -6.80 6.90 -4.10
CA VAL A 93 -5.94 5.87 -3.53
C VAL A 93 -4.73 5.60 -4.43
N GLN A 94 -4.92 5.47 -5.75
CA GLN A 94 -3.82 5.25 -6.69
C GLN A 94 -2.82 6.39 -6.64
N ASP A 95 -3.28 7.64 -6.71
CA ASP A 95 -2.42 8.83 -6.68
C ASP A 95 -1.66 8.95 -5.35
N LYS A 96 -2.34 8.67 -4.24
CA LYS A 96 -1.75 8.74 -2.90
C LYS A 96 -0.71 7.66 -2.67
N ILE A 97 -0.99 6.40 -3.04
CA ILE A 97 -0.01 5.31 -2.98
C ILE A 97 1.20 5.65 -3.83
N LYS A 98 0.98 6.08 -5.08
CA LYS A 98 2.04 6.43 -6.02
C LYS A 98 2.98 7.47 -5.43
N THR A 99 2.39 8.60 -5.02
CA THR A 99 3.14 9.75 -4.48
C THR A 99 3.89 9.38 -3.20
N SER A 100 3.26 8.62 -2.29
CA SER A 100 3.89 8.21 -1.04
C SER A 100 5.09 7.28 -1.28
N ILE A 101 5.01 6.30 -2.18
CA ILE A 101 6.13 5.41 -2.47
C ILE A 101 7.26 6.20 -3.13
N GLU A 102 6.98 6.92 -4.22
CA GLU A 102 7.99 7.67 -4.97
C GLU A 102 8.75 8.64 -4.07
N ASN A 103 8.04 9.38 -3.20
CA ASN A 103 8.66 10.35 -2.29
C ASN A 103 9.46 9.71 -1.14
N MET A 104 9.06 8.54 -0.66
CA MET A 104 9.70 7.92 0.51
C MET A 104 10.83 6.97 0.15
N THR A 105 10.77 6.33 -1.03
CA THR A 105 11.73 5.30 -1.43
C THR A 105 12.52 5.65 -2.68
N GLY A 106 12.06 6.60 -3.49
CA GLY A 106 12.65 6.90 -4.80
C GLY A 106 12.34 5.84 -5.87
N LEU A 107 11.56 4.81 -5.57
CA LEU A 107 11.12 3.81 -6.54
C LEU A 107 10.00 4.38 -7.42
N GLY A 108 10.09 4.15 -8.73
CA GLY A 108 9.00 4.50 -9.65
C GLY A 108 7.78 3.60 -9.45
N VAL A 109 6.57 4.12 -9.57
CA VAL A 109 5.35 3.29 -9.44
C VAL A 109 4.78 3.01 -10.82
N LYS A 110 4.91 1.76 -11.26
CA LYS A 110 4.45 1.29 -12.58
C LYS A 110 2.94 1.15 -12.62
N ALA A 111 2.37 0.53 -11.60
CA ALA A 111 0.94 0.29 -11.53
C ALA A 111 0.45 0.12 -10.08
N VAL A 112 -0.79 0.54 -9.84
CA VAL A 112 -1.53 0.31 -8.60
C VAL A 112 -2.87 -0.34 -8.95
N ASN A 113 -2.93 -1.65 -8.75
CA ASN A 113 -4.09 -2.49 -9.01
C ASN A 113 -4.95 -2.59 -7.75
N ILE A 114 -6.20 -2.13 -7.84
CA ILE A 114 -7.14 -2.13 -6.72
C ILE A 114 -8.25 -3.14 -6.95
N ARG A 115 -8.41 -4.08 -6.01
CA ARG A 115 -9.57 -4.97 -5.94
C ARG A 115 -10.50 -4.52 -4.82
N ILE A 116 -11.77 -4.29 -5.11
CA ILE A 116 -12.78 -4.02 -4.09
C ILE A 116 -13.33 -5.35 -3.57
N ALA A 117 -13.16 -5.62 -2.27
CA ALA A 117 -13.66 -6.82 -1.61
C ALA A 117 -15.07 -6.65 -1.03
N ASN A 118 -15.38 -5.48 -0.47
CA ASN A 118 -16.68 -5.24 0.15
C ASN A 118 -17.07 -3.75 0.17
N ILE A 119 -18.37 -3.49 0.32
CA ILE A 119 -18.91 -2.17 0.66
C ILE A 119 -19.37 -2.22 2.11
N VAL A 120 -18.82 -1.34 2.94
CA VAL A 120 -19.12 -1.24 4.37
C VAL A 120 -20.13 -0.12 4.57
N ALA A 121 -21.35 -0.47 4.94
CA ALA A 121 -22.29 0.50 5.49
C ALA A 121 -21.81 0.86 6.90
N ASP A 122 -21.62 2.16 7.18
CA ASP A 122 -21.37 2.61 8.54
C ASP A 122 -22.59 2.25 9.40
N ALA A 123 -22.49 1.17 10.17
CA ALA A 123 -23.46 0.82 11.19
C ALA A 123 -23.09 1.56 12.48
N ASN A 124 -23.13 2.89 12.44
CA ASN A 124 -23.13 3.75 13.61
C ASN A 124 -24.15 4.88 13.36
N ALA A 125 -25.41 4.53 13.56
CA ALA A 125 -26.48 5.44 13.99
C ALA A 125 -26.78 5.13 15.46
#